data_AF-A0A9W8XCS0-F1
#
_entry.id   AF-A0A9W8XCS0-F1
#
_cell.length_a   1.000
_cell.length_b   1.000
_cell.length_c   1.000
_cell.angle_alpha   90.00
_cell.angle_beta   90.00
_cell.angle_gamma   90.00
#
_symmetry.space_group_name_H-M   'P 1'
#
loop_
_entity.id
_entity.type
_entity.pdbx_description
1 polymer ?
#
loop_
_entity_poly.entity_id
_entity_poly.type
_entity_poly.pdbx_seq_one_letter_code
_entity_poly.pdbx_strand_id
1 'polypeptide(L)'
;MSHTFIFDHQITTPFEYVREVSPVASNPSSQIYDPNTDPESTDLICGRNASLGWSHPKSATVKAGDQVGFFVGVGLTSPPSMYHPGFASAWLSKVEDGGLDEYQGQGKLNH
;
A
#
# COMPACT_ATOMS: atom_id res chain seq x y z
N MET A 1 9.83 5.76 8.36
CA MET A 1 8.91 4.67 7.98
C MET A 1 9.29 4.21 6.59
N SER A 2 9.50 2.91 6.41
CA SER A 2 9.79 2.34 5.10
C SER A 2 8.54 1.64 4.58
N HIS A 3 7.90 2.26 3.60
CA HIS A 3 6.89 1.65 2.74
C HIS A 3 7.56 1.49 1.37
N THR A 4 8.14 0.32 1.16
CA THR A 4 9.09 0.13 0.07
C THR A 4 8.71 -1.09 -0.74
N PHE A 5 8.75 -0.93 -2.06
CA PHE A 5 8.58 -2.03 -3.00
C PHE A 5 9.92 -2.70 -3.24
N ILE A 6 9.92 -4.02 -3.37
CA ILE A 6 11.10 -4.81 -3.65
C ILE A 6 10.84 -5.55 -4.96
N PHE A 7 11.62 -5.25 -5.98
CA PHE A 7 11.57 -5.93 -7.27
C PHE A 7 12.96 -5.93 -7.89
N ASP A 8 13.24 -6.87 -8.80
CA ASP A 8 14.53 -7.01 -9.46
C ASP A 8 15.72 -7.02 -8.48
N HIS A 9 15.55 -7.72 -7.35
CA HIS A 9 16.54 -7.83 -6.26
C HIS A 9 16.95 -6.50 -5.61
N GLN A 10 16.17 -5.42 -5.79
CA GLN A 10 16.45 -4.09 -5.25
C GLN A 10 15.38 -3.65 -4.26
N ILE A 11 15.80 -2.97 -3.20
CA ILE A 11 14.94 -2.25 -2.26
C ILE A 11 14.85 -0.81 -2.77
N THR A 12 13.65 -0.35 -3.13
CA THR A 12 13.45 1.00 -3.70
C THR A 12 13.50 2.08 -2.61
N THR A 13 13.43 3.36 -3.00
CA THR A 13 13.18 4.40 -2.00
C THR A 13 11.74 4.31 -1.46
N PRO A 14 11.48 4.72 -0.20
CA PRO A 14 10.13 4.77 0.34
C PRO A 14 9.19 5.57 -0.55
N PHE A 15 7.98 5.05 -0.76
CA PHE A 15 6.92 5.65 -1.59
C PHE A 15 7.25 5.88 -3.07
N GLU A 16 8.40 5.40 -3.58
CA GLU A 16 8.75 5.55 -5.00
C GLU A 16 7.76 4.83 -5.92
N TYR A 17 7.30 3.63 -5.51
CA TYR A 17 6.37 2.79 -6.26
C TYR A 17 5.11 2.43 -5.43
N VAL A 18 4.96 3.02 -4.24
CA VAL A 18 3.87 2.76 -3.30
C VAL A 18 3.17 4.07 -3.02
N ARG A 19 1.83 4.10 -3.11
CA ARG A 19 1.06 5.30 -2.78
C ARG A 19 1.28 5.71 -1.32
N GLU A 20 1.42 7.01 -1.10
CA GLU A 20 1.51 7.55 0.27
C GLU A 20 0.15 7.45 0.97
N VAL A 21 0.19 7.02 2.24
CA VAL A 21 -0.98 7.00 3.13
C VAL A 21 -0.92 8.22 4.06
N SER A 22 -2.07 8.73 4.50
CA SER A 22 -2.13 9.86 5.43
C SER A 22 -2.40 9.44 6.88
N PRO A 23 -2.05 10.27 7.88
CA PRO A 23 -2.61 10.17 9.22
C PRO A 23 -4.14 10.37 9.22
N VAL A 24 -4.84 10.02 10.32
CA VAL A 24 -6.27 10.31 10.47
C VAL A 24 -6.44 11.80 10.76
N ALA A 25 -7.00 12.55 9.80
CA ALA A 25 -7.14 14.00 9.92
C ALA A 25 -7.96 14.46 11.15
N SER A 26 -8.93 13.65 11.59
CA SER A 26 -9.81 13.96 12.73
C SER A 26 -9.19 13.64 14.10
N ASN A 27 -8.02 12.99 14.15
CA ASN A 27 -7.36 12.62 15.40
C ASN A 27 -5.85 12.95 15.32
N PRO A 28 -5.40 14.06 15.92
CA PRO A 28 -3.98 14.45 15.91
C PRO A 28 -3.07 13.49 16.69
N SER A 29 -3.64 12.59 17.51
CA SER A 29 -2.88 11.52 18.16
C SER A 29 -2.73 10.27 17.29
N SER A 30 -3.52 10.19 16.19
CA SER A 30 -3.43 9.06 15.28
C SER A 30 -2.09 9.04 14.57
N GLN A 31 -1.57 7.84 14.41
CA GLN A 31 -0.34 7.59 13.72
C GLN A 31 -0.67 7.01 12.35
N ILE A 32 0.18 7.29 11.37
CA ILE A 32 0.06 6.74 10.02
C ILE A 32 0.09 5.19 10.01
N TYR A 33 0.66 4.56 11.05
CA TYR A 33 0.71 3.11 11.23
C TYR A 33 -0.45 2.53 12.05
N ASP A 34 -1.39 3.36 12.52
CA ASP A 34 -2.56 2.86 13.23
C ASP A 34 -3.42 2.02 12.28
N PRO A 35 -3.83 0.82 12.68
CA PRO A 35 -4.61 -0.07 11.83
C PRO A 35 -5.99 0.52 11.53
N ASN A 36 -6.54 0.18 10.37
CA ASN A 36 -7.96 0.37 10.12
C ASN A 36 -8.77 -0.72 10.83
N THR A 37 -9.78 -0.33 11.59
CA THR A 37 -10.64 -1.23 12.37
C THR A 37 -12.08 -1.30 11.84
N ASP A 38 -12.41 -0.52 10.83
CA ASP A 38 -13.74 -0.48 10.22
C ASP A 38 -13.74 -1.31 8.92
N PRO A 39 -14.40 -2.48 8.88
CA PRO A 39 -14.44 -3.35 7.70
C PRO A 39 -15.15 -2.72 6.49
N GLU A 40 -15.98 -1.70 6.69
CA GLU A 40 -16.72 -1.03 5.61
C GLU A 40 -15.95 0.19 5.06
N SER A 41 -14.79 0.50 5.62
CA SER A 41 -13.98 1.65 5.23
C SER A 41 -13.35 1.46 3.85
N THR A 42 -13.53 2.44 2.97
CA THR A 42 -12.87 2.48 1.66
C THR A 42 -11.35 2.58 1.74
N ASP A 43 -10.80 2.98 2.89
CA ASP A 43 -9.35 3.00 3.15
C ASP A 43 -8.75 1.59 3.22
N LEU A 44 -9.56 0.51 3.31
CA LEU A 44 -9.07 -0.87 3.27
C LEU A 44 -8.55 -1.29 1.88
N ILE A 45 -8.89 -0.56 0.82
CA ILE A 45 -8.52 -0.94 -0.55
C ILE A 45 -7.03 -0.63 -0.81
N CYS A 46 -6.58 0.58 -0.47
CA CYS A 46 -5.20 1.03 -0.76
C CYS A 46 -4.50 1.67 0.44
N GLY A 47 -5.14 1.73 1.61
CA GLY A 47 -4.66 2.47 2.77
C GLY A 47 -5.29 3.86 2.89
N ARG A 48 -5.11 4.47 4.06
CA ARG A 48 -5.78 5.72 4.44
C ARG A 48 -5.49 6.86 3.46
N ASN A 49 -6.54 7.38 2.82
CA ASN A 49 -6.46 8.42 1.79
C ASN A 49 -5.56 8.06 0.59
N ALA A 50 -5.30 6.78 0.34
CA ALA A 50 -4.44 6.32 -0.76
C ALA A 50 -5.22 5.70 -1.93
N SER A 51 -6.56 5.69 -1.85
CA SER A 51 -7.41 5.24 -2.96
C SER A 51 -7.30 6.14 -4.19
N LEU A 52 -6.99 7.43 -4.00
CA LEU A 52 -6.56 8.32 -5.09
C LEU A 52 -5.03 8.32 -5.18
N GLY A 53 -4.48 8.30 -6.41
CA GLY A 53 -3.04 8.36 -6.66
C GLY A 53 -2.41 9.73 -6.41
N TRP A 54 -2.81 10.46 -5.37
CA TRP A 54 -2.38 11.84 -5.10
C TRP A 54 -0.87 12.00 -4.94
N SER A 55 -0.17 10.94 -4.54
CA SER A 55 1.28 10.93 -4.37
C SER A 55 2.03 10.60 -5.67
N HIS A 56 1.32 10.33 -6.78
CA HIS A 56 1.85 10.02 -8.11
C HIS A 56 3.08 9.09 -8.09
N PRO A 57 2.97 7.87 -7.52
CA PRO A 57 4.08 6.94 -7.48
C PRO A 57 4.45 6.48 -8.89
N LYS A 58 5.71 6.06 -9.07
CA LYS A 58 6.16 5.43 -10.31
C LYS A 58 5.47 4.08 -10.52
N SER A 59 5.43 3.65 -11.78
CA SER A 59 5.00 2.30 -12.17
C SER A 59 6.21 1.39 -12.35
N ALA A 60 6.21 0.24 -11.69
CA ALA A 60 7.22 -0.79 -11.89
C ALA A 60 6.81 -1.72 -13.03
N THR A 61 7.76 -2.05 -13.91
CA THR A 61 7.56 -3.11 -14.92
C THR A 61 8.07 -4.42 -14.35
N VAL A 62 7.16 -5.38 -14.16
CA VAL A 62 7.47 -6.74 -13.68
C VAL A 62 6.87 -7.76 -14.65
N LYS A 63 7.51 -8.93 -14.78
CA LYS A 63 6.99 -10.02 -15.59
C LYS A 63 6.14 -10.95 -14.74
N ALA A 64 5.15 -11.58 -15.37
CA ALA A 64 4.40 -12.65 -14.72
C ALA A 64 5.34 -13.79 -14.30
N GLY A 65 5.27 -14.18 -13.03
CA GLY A 65 6.18 -15.17 -12.44
C GLY A 65 7.39 -14.56 -11.71
N ASP A 66 7.66 -13.26 -11.87
CA ASP A 66 8.69 -12.59 -11.06
C ASP A 66 8.29 -12.57 -9.58
N GLN A 67 9.29 -12.69 -8.71
CA GLN A 67 9.10 -12.49 -7.29
C GLN A 67 9.23 -11.00 -6.95
N VAL A 68 8.21 -10.48 -6.26
CA VAL A 68 8.22 -9.12 -5.70
C VAL A 68 8.01 -9.20 -4.19
N GLY A 69 8.39 -8.14 -3.49
CA GLY A 69 8.25 -8.05 -2.04
C GLY A 69 7.85 -6.66 -1.60
N PHE A 70 7.50 -6.58 -0.32
CA PHE A 70 7.17 -5.33 0.35
C PHE A 70 7.95 -5.28 1.65
N PHE A 71 8.66 -4.17 1.88
CA PHE A 71 9.17 -3.88 3.20
C PHE A 71 8.10 -3.08 3.95
N VAL A 72 7.56 -3.69 5.02
CA VAL A 72 6.59 -3.08 5.93
C VAL A 72 7.32 -2.81 7.24
N GLY A 73 7.76 -1.56 7.43
CA GLY A 73 8.65 -1.21 8.53
C GLY A 73 8.26 0.07 9.26
N VAL A 74 7.73 -0.10 10.46
CA VAL A 74 7.79 0.89 11.54
C VAL A 74 8.94 0.48 12.46
N GLY A 75 9.80 1.43 12.85
CA GLY A 75 10.97 1.20 13.71
C GLY A 75 10.63 0.87 15.18
N LEU A 76 9.54 0.15 15.43
CA LEU A 76 9.08 -0.23 16.77
C LEU A 76 9.79 -1.48 17.30
N THR A 77 10.44 -2.25 16.42
CA THR A 77 11.25 -3.43 16.75
C THR A 77 12.65 -3.32 16.11
N SER A 78 13.65 -3.95 16.72
CA SER A 78 15.03 -4.02 16.21
C SER A 78 15.49 -5.48 16.14
N PRO A 79 15.63 -6.07 14.93
CA PRO A 79 15.36 -5.48 13.62
C PRO A 79 13.85 -5.23 13.36
N PRO A 80 13.49 -4.32 12.43
CA PRO A 80 12.10 -4.07 12.08
C PRO A 80 11.39 -5.36 11.65
N SER A 81 10.24 -5.62 12.23
CA SER A 81 9.46 -6.84 12.00
C SER A 81 7.96 -6.61 12.21
N MET A 82 7.15 -7.35 11.45
CA MET A 82 5.73 -7.52 11.78
C MET A 82 5.64 -8.35 13.06
N TYR A 83 5.28 -7.72 14.18
CA TYR A 83 5.31 -8.33 15.51
C TYR A 83 3.94 -8.73 16.05
N HIS A 84 2.85 -8.27 15.41
CA HIS A 84 1.50 -8.69 15.77
C HIS A 84 1.15 -10.05 15.12
N PRO A 85 0.49 -10.97 15.86
CA PRO A 85 0.03 -12.23 15.29
C PRO A 85 -1.06 -11.98 14.24
N GLY A 86 -0.96 -12.65 13.10
CA GLY A 86 -1.89 -12.51 11.99
C GLY A 86 -1.33 -13.10 10.69
N PHE A 87 -2.08 -12.98 9.61
CA PHE A 87 -1.64 -13.37 8.28
C PHE A 87 -1.23 -12.12 7.47
N ALA A 88 -0.24 -12.26 6.61
CA ALA A 88 0.02 -11.31 5.54
C ALA A 88 -0.75 -11.76 4.29
N SER A 89 -1.33 -10.81 3.56
CA SER A 89 -2.01 -11.06 2.29
C SER A 89 -1.60 -10.01 1.27
N ALA A 90 -1.51 -10.41 0.00
CA ALA A 90 -1.29 -9.51 -1.11
C ALA A 90 -2.36 -9.76 -2.19
N TRP A 91 -2.80 -8.69 -2.83
CA TRP A 91 -3.88 -8.71 -3.81
C TRP A 91 -3.45 -7.92 -5.05
N LEU A 92 -3.89 -8.37 -6.22
CA LEU A 92 -3.72 -7.64 -7.48
C LEU A 92 -5.09 -7.28 -8.01
N SER A 93 -5.24 -6.03 -8.44
CA SER A 93 -6.45 -5.53 -9.08
C SER A 93 -6.07 -4.83 -10.39
N LYS A 94 -6.68 -5.26 -11.49
CA LYS A 94 -6.34 -4.76 -12.82
C LYS A 94 -6.98 -3.38 -13.02
N VAL A 95 -6.19 -2.43 -13.55
CA VAL A 95 -6.74 -1.20 -14.10
C VAL A 95 -7.46 -1.52 -15.40
N GLU A 96 -8.76 -1.29 -15.41
CA GLU A 96 -9.64 -1.63 -16.53
C GLU A 96 -9.98 -0.41 -17.40
N ASP A 97 -10.09 0.78 -16.79
CA ASP A 97 -10.35 2.06 -17.47
C ASP A 97 -9.46 3.15 -16.85
N GLY A 98 -9.07 4.16 -17.65
CA GLY A 98 -8.28 5.30 -17.19
C GLY A 98 -6.80 4.98 -16.90
N GLY A 99 -6.15 5.88 -16.17
CA GLY A 99 -4.75 5.75 -15.74
C GLY A 99 -4.59 5.24 -14.30
N LEU A 100 -3.38 4.85 -13.92
CA LEU A 100 -3.04 4.42 -12.55
C LEU A 100 -3.29 5.51 -11.49
N ASP A 101 -3.24 6.78 -11.88
CA ASP A 101 -3.46 7.93 -10.98
C ASP A 101 -4.94 8.08 -10.59
N GLU A 102 -5.85 7.66 -11.47
CA GLU A 102 -7.31 7.78 -11.32
C GLU A 102 -7.94 6.51 -10.75
N TYR A 103 -7.25 5.38 -10.85
CA TYR A 103 -7.76 4.08 -10.47
C TYR A 103 -7.82 3.89 -8.94
N GLN A 104 -9.00 3.54 -8.43
CA GLN A 104 -9.25 3.42 -6.98
C GLN A 104 -9.14 2.00 -6.41
N GLY A 105 -8.77 1.01 -7.21
CA GLY A 105 -8.53 -0.36 -6.72
C GLY A 105 -9.76 -1.29 -6.71
N GLN A 106 -10.96 -0.77 -6.92
CA GLN A 106 -12.24 -1.51 -6.81
C GLN A 106 -12.46 -2.64 -7.84
N GLY A 107 -11.61 -2.76 -8.87
CA GLY A 107 -11.86 -3.68 -9.98
C GLY A 107 -13.11 -3.31 -10.80
N LYS A 108 -13.45 -4.14 -11.80
CA LYS A 108 -14.77 -4.09 -12.46
C LYS A 108 -15.69 -5.09 -11.80
N LEU A 109 -16.89 -4.63 -11.41
CA LEU A 109 -18.00 -5.52 -11.08
C LEU A 109 -18.56 -6.07 -12.39
N ASN A 110 -18.22 -7.31 -12.73
CA ASN A 110 -18.86 -8.01 -13.83
C ASN A 110 -20.27 -8.42 -13.36
N HIS A 111 -21.29 -7.70 -13.80
CA HIS A 111 -22.69 -8.13 -13.74
C HIS A 111 -23.04 -8.97 -14.95
#